data_AF-A0A2E8LJU4-F1
#
_entry.id   AF-A0A2E8LJU4-F1
#
_cell.length_a   1.000
_cell.length_b   1.000
_cell.length_c   1.000
_cell.angle_alpha   90.00
_cell.angle_beta   90.00
_cell.angle_gamma   90.00
#
_symmetry.space_group_name_H-M   'P 1'
#
loop_
_entity.id
_entity.type
_entity.pdbx_description
1 polymer ?
#
loop_
_entity_poly.entity_id
_entity_poly.type
_entity_poly.pdbx_seq_one_letter_code
_entity_poly.pdbx_strand_id
1 'polypeptide(L)' 'MGVTDRVGGLCAPLCERVGVELLDVEYNGGVLRVTIDHPDGVGMDAIAVLTREVSRALDHEDPLPGRYTL' A
#
# COMPACT_ATOMS: atom_id res chain seq x y z
N MET A 1 -9.78 -1.55 -14.95
CA MET A 1 -8.86 -1.31 -13.81
C MET A 1 -8.57 -2.64 -13.15
N GLY A 2 -7.30 -2.99 -13.03
CA GLY A 2 -6.84 -4.19 -12.35
C GLY A 2 -7.00 -4.11 -10.83
N VAL A 3 -6.64 -5.18 -10.13
CA VAL A 3 -6.51 -5.16 -8.66
C VAL A 3 -5.45 -4.14 -8.23
N THR A 4 -4.30 -4.13 -8.91
CA THR A 4 -3.18 -3.21 -8.64
C THR A 4 -3.57 -1.75 -8.81
N ASP A 5 -4.33 -1.39 -9.85
CA ASP A 5 -4.81 -0.01 -10.05
C ASP A 5 -5.71 0.45 -8.89
N ARG A 6 -6.61 -0.43 -8.43
CA ARG A 6 -7.53 -0.14 -7.32
C ARG A 6 -6.77 0.03 -6.01
N VAL A 7 -5.83 -0.88 -5.74
CA VAL A 7 -4.98 -0.79 -4.54
C VAL A 7 -4.08 0.45 -4.60
N GLY A 8 -3.51 0.78 -5.76
CA GLY A 8 -2.73 2.01 -5.94
C GLY A 8 -3.54 3.26 -5.65
N GLY A 9 -4.80 3.31 -6.12
CA GLY A 9 -5.73 4.39 -5.80
C GLY A 9 -6.04 4.53 -4.30
N LEU A 10 -6.07 3.42 -3.56
CA LEU A 10 -6.22 3.43 -2.11
C LEU A 10 -4.93 3.85 -1.41
N CYS A 11 -3.78 3.34 -1.84
CA CYS A 11 -2.48 3.59 -1.21
C CYS A 11 -1.97 5.02 -1.41
N ALA A 12 -2.19 5.61 -2.59
CA ALA A 12 -1.67 6.94 -2.93
C ALA A 12 -1.99 8.03 -1.88
N PRO A 13 -3.27 8.28 -1.50
CA PRO A 13 -3.57 9.27 -0.47
C PRO A 13 -3.05 8.89 0.92
N LEU A 14 -2.81 7.61 1.20
CA LEU A 14 -2.21 7.19 2.48
C LEU A 14 -0.70 7.50 2.51
N CYS A 15 -0.02 7.29 1.38
CA CYS A 15 1.40 7.64 1.20
C CYS A 15 1.61 9.16 1.36
N GLU A 16 0.77 9.97 0.70
CA GLU A 16 0.80 11.42 0.82
C GLU A 16 0.64 11.90 2.27
N ARG A 17 -0.29 11.32 3.04
CA ARG A 17 -0.49 11.66 4.46
C ARG A 17 0.71 11.35 5.34
N VAL A 18 1.45 10.29 5.03
CA VAL A 18 2.67 9.87 5.77
C VAL A 18 3.91 10.61 5.26
N GLY A 19 3.81 11.30 4.12
CA GLY A 19 4.91 12.04 3.51
C GLY A 19 5.88 11.14 2.76
N VAL A 20 5.39 10.07 2.12
CA VAL A 20 6.18 9.19 1.24
C VAL A 20 5.55 9.13 -0.15
N GLU A 21 6.36 8.81 -1.16
CA GLU A 21 5.89 8.60 -2.53
C GLU A 21 5.53 7.13 -2.75
N LEU A 22 4.42 6.87 -3.44
CA LEU A 22 4.07 5.54 -3.93
C LEU A 22 4.75 5.29 -5.28
N LEU A 23 5.68 4.34 -5.33
CA LEU A 23 6.40 4.01 -6.57
C LEU A 23 5.70 2.93 -7.39
N ASP A 24 5.26 1.85 -6.73
CA ASP A 24 4.68 0.70 -7.44
C ASP A 24 3.76 -0.13 -6.53
N VAL A 25 2.82 -0.84 -7.18
CA VAL A 25 1.93 -1.81 -6.56
C VAL A 25 1.89 -3.08 -7.39
N GLU A 26 2.37 -4.17 -6.82
CA GLU A 26 2.40 -5.49 -7.45
C GLU A 26 1.51 -6.47 -6.69
N TYR A 27 0.80 -7.35 -7.39
CA TYR A 27 0.08 -8.46 -6.75
C TYR A 27 0.38 -9.77 -7.46
N ASN A 28 1.14 -10.64 -6.80
CA ASN A 28 1.62 -11.90 -7.37
C ASN A 28 1.65 -13.01 -6.30
N GLY A 29 1.07 -14.17 -6.62
CA GLY A 29 1.15 -15.36 -5.75
C GLY A 29 0.54 -15.16 -4.35
N GLY A 30 -0.47 -14.30 -4.21
CA GLY A 30 -1.04 -13.96 -2.91
C GLY A 30 -0.21 -12.95 -2.10
N VAL A 31 0.83 -12.36 -2.68
CA VAL A 31 1.59 -11.28 -2.06
C VAL A 31 1.25 -9.97 -2.75
N LEU A 32 0.77 -9.01 -1.98
CA LEU A 32 0.59 -7.62 -2.37
C LEU A 32 1.83 -6.84 -1.93
N ARG A 33 2.61 -6.32 -2.88
CA ARG A 33 3.77 -5.49 -2.57
C ARG A 33 3.45 -4.03 -2.87
N VAL A 34 3.69 -3.18 -1.88
CA VAL A 34 3.60 -1.72 -2.02
C VAL A 34 5.01 -1.15 -1.86
N THR A 35 5.55 -0.58 -2.94
CA THR A 35 6.87 0.03 -2.93
C THR A 35 6.73 1.53 -2.71
N ILE A 36 7.42 2.05 -1.70
CA ILE A 36 7.42 3.46 -1.34
C ILE A 36 8.84 4.02 -1.30
N ASP A 37 8.97 5.33 -1.47
CA ASP A 37 10.23 6.04 -1.37
C ASP A 37 10.08 7.42 -0.73
N HIS A 38 11.20 7.96 -0.25
CA HIS A 38 11.33 9.32 0.23
C HIS A 38 12.79 9.77 0.04
N PRO A 39 13.06 11.01 -0.42
CA PRO A 39 14.41 11.47 -0.73
C PRO A 39 15.40 11.38 0.44
N ASP A 40 14.92 11.57 1.68
CA ASP A 40 15.73 11.44 2.90
C ASP A 40 15.76 10.01 3.47
N GLY A 41 15.21 9.05 2.73
CA GLY A 41 14.97 7.67 3.16
C GLY A 41 13.63 7.50 3.90
N VAL A 42 13.18 6.26 3.96
CA VAL A 42 11.91 5.88 4.62
C VAL A 42 12.19 5.32 6.01
N GLY A 43 11.68 6.00 7.04
CA GLY A 43 11.80 5.56 8.43
C GLY A 43 10.87 4.39 8.78
N MET A 44 11.27 3.59 9.78
CA MET A 44 10.46 2.46 10.26
C MET A 44 9.10 2.86 10.81
N ASP A 45 8.99 4.04 11.44
CA ASP A 45 7.71 4.55 11.94
C ASP A 45 6.74 4.87 10.79
N ALA A 46 7.25 5.43 9.69
CA ALA A 46 6.46 5.70 8.49
C ALA A 46 5.94 4.40 7.87
N ILE A 47 6.81 3.38 7.75
CA ILE A 47 6.41 2.04 7.29
C ILE A 47 5.32 1.47 8.21
N ALA A 48 5.53 1.48 9.53
CA ALA A 48 4.58 0.91 10.48
C ALA A 48 3.21 1.60 10.46
N VAL A 49 3.19 2.93 10.32
CA VAL A 49 1.95 3.70 10.17
C VAL A 49 1.27 3.36 8.84
N LEU A 50 2.02 3.38 7.74
CA LEU A 50 1.48 3.11 6.42
C LEU A 50 0.92 1.70 6.31
N THR A 51 1.62 0.67 6.79
CA THR A 51 1.14 -0.72 6.80
C THR A 51 -0.20 -0.85 7.51
N ARG A 52 -0.37 -0.19 8.67
CA ARG A 52 -1.64 -0.22 9.42
C ARG A 52 -2.78 0.48 8.66
N GLU A 53 -2.51 1.64 8.08
CA GLU A 53 -3.51 2.41 7.32
C GLU A 53 -3.92 1.69 6.04
N VAL A 54 -2.95 1.12 5.31
CA VAL A 54 -3.18 0.33 4.10
C VAL A 54 -3.98 -0.92 4.45
N SER A 55 -3.60 -1.68 5.48
CA SER A 55 -4.36 -2.86 5.91
C SER A 55 -5.82 -2.52 6.21
N ARG A 56 -6.08 -1.42 6.93
CA ARG A 56 -7.45 -0.97 7.22
C ARG A 56 -8.23 -0.59 5.97
N ALA A 57 -7.60 0.11 5.03
CA ALA A 57 -8.24 0.50 3.78
C ALA A 57 -8.57 -0.73 2.93
N LEU A 58 -7.66 -1.70 2.85
CA LEU A 58 -7.87 -2.96 2.13
C LEU A 58 -8.96 -3.81 2.77
N ASP A 59 -9.03 -3.87 4.11
CA ASP A 59 -10.08 -4.59 4.83
C ASP A 59 -11.46 -3.94 4.66
N HIS A 60 -11.52 -2.61 4.50
CA HIS A 60 -12.77 -1.88 4.30
C HIS A 60 -13.31 -2.01 2.88
N GLU A 61 -12.45 -1.85 1.88
CA GLU A 61 -12.81 -1.82 0.47
C GLU A 61 -12.80 -3.22 -0.19
N ASP A 62 -12.15 -4.19 0.44
CA ASP A 62 -11.97 -5.59 0.00
C ASP A 62 -11.66 -5.75 -1.51
N PRO A 63 -10.61 -5.09 -2.05
CA PRO A 63 -10.36 -5.09 -3.48
C PRO A 63 -9.68 -6.37 -3.99
N LEU A 64 -9.15 -7.21 -3.10
CA LEU A 64 -8.42 -8.45 -3.40
C LEU A 64 -9.24 -9.68 -3.02
N PRO A 65 -9.41 -10.67 -3.93
CA PRO A 65 -10.10 -11.89 -3.57
C PRO A 65 -9.23 -12.78 -2.67
N GLY A 66 -9.79 -13.20 -1.54
CA GLY A 66 -9.20 -14.23 -0.68
C GLY A 66 -8.04 -13.73 0.19
N ARG A 67 -7.18 -14.65 0.63
CA ARG A 67 -6.08 -14.33 1.54
C ARG A 67 -4.89 -13.79 0.78
N TYR A 68 -4.23 -12.79 1.37
CA TYR A 68 -2.99 -12.24 0.87
C TYR A 68 -2.04 -11.88 2.02
N THR A 69 -0.78 -11.65 1.67
CA THR A 69 0.23 -11.04 2.53
C THR A 69 0.56 -9.66 1.96
N LEU A 70 0.58 -8.64 2.82
CA LEU A 70 1.07 -7.30 2.52
C LEU A 70 2.52 -7.16 2.97
#